data_AF-K6E2W1-F1
#
_entry.id   AF-K6E2W1-F1
#
_cell.length_a   1.000
_cell.length_b   1.000
_cell.length_c   1.000
_cell.angle_alpha   90.00
_cell.angle_beta   90.00
_cell.angle_gamma   90.00
#
_symmetry.space_group_name_H-M   'P 1'
#
loop_
_entity.id
_entity.type
_entity.pdbx_description
1 polymer ?
#
loop_
_entity_poly.entity_id
_entity_poly.type
_entity_poly.pdbx_seq_one_letter_code
_entity_poly.pdbx_strand_id
1 'polypeptide(L)'
;MIQARQMLVKESQQKTKCPNQMDAKYITIHNTANDASANNEVQYMINNTNQVSYHYAIDDKEVVQGIPLNHNAWHCGDGSAANSGNRTSIGVEICYSKSGGERYTKAEALATKFIAQLLHERNWGIERVKKHQDWSGKYCPHRILAEGRWQAVLNAIQMELNELKKSNEKKESEEMQKVNIIAGTKLIDGVNINGVTYAPVRELSELLGKKVEWDQKTSTVTLK
;
A
#
# COMPACT_ATOMS: atom_id res chain seq x y z
N MET A 1 4.40 10.13 -3.31
CA MET A 1 4.67 8.76 -2.86
C MET A 1 5.98 8.76 -2.08
N ILE A 2 5.99 8.21 -0.87
CA ILE A 2 7.17 7.97 -0.05
C ILE A 2 7.98 6.86 -0.72
N GLN A 3 9.26 7.14 -0.99
CA GLN A 3 10.19 6.16 -1.55
C GLN A 3 10.97 5.49 -0.42
N ALA A 4 10.85 4.17 -0.34
CA ALA A 4 11.64 3.39 0.62
C ALA A 4 13.08 3.21 0.10
N ARG A 5 14.06 3.59 0.91
CA ARG A 5 15.47 3.34 0.62
C ARG A 5 15.75 1.85 0.74
N GLN A 6 16.30 1.27 -0.32
CA GLN A 6 16.61 -0.15 -0.35
C GLN A 6 17.93 -0.43 0.38
N MET A 7 17.86 -1.30 1.39
CA MET A 7 19.01 -1.92 2.05
C MET A 7 18.74 -3.42 2.18
N LEU A 8 18.50 -4.05 1.02
CA LEU A 8 18.05 -5.43 0.97
C LEU A 8 19.09 -6.41 1.51
N VAL A 9 18.58 -7.43 2.17
CA VAL A 9 19.35 -8.58 2.62
C VAL A 9 20.15 -9.20 1.46
N LYS A 10 21.40 -9.59 1.75
CA LYS A 10 22.25 -10.29 0.77
C LYS A 10 21.67 -11.66 0.43
N GLU A 11 21.86 -12.11 -0.80
CA GLU A 11 21.40 -13.42 -1.27
C GLU A 11 21.85 -14.57 -0.35
N SER A 12 23.09 -14.51 0.14
CA SER A 12 23.65 -15.50 1.08
C SER A 12 22.90 -15.59 2.43
N GLN A 13 22.13 -14.57 2.79
CA GLN A 13 21.34 -14.52 4.03
C GLN A 13 19.84 -14.79 3.81
N GLN A 14 19.37 -14.90 2.56
CA GLN A 14 17.94 -15.08 2.26
C GLN A 14 17.38 -16.37 2.86
N LYS A 15 18.14 -17.47 2.85
CA LYS A 15 17.71 -18.75 3.47
C LYS A 15 17.43 -18.63 4.97
N THR A 16 18.08 -17.70 5.65
CA THR A 16 17.88 -17.43 7.07
C THR A 16 16.78 -16.40 7.30
N LYS A 17 16.77 -15.34 6.50
CA LYS A 17 15.95 -14.14 6.75
C LYS A 17 14.59 -14.18 6.09
N CYS A 18 14.47 -14.78 4.91
CA CYS A 18 13.28 -14.70 4.08
C CYS A 18 13.19 -15.90 3.10
N PRO A 19 13.22 -17.16 3.58
CA PRO A 19 13.41 -18.32 2.71
C PRO A 19 12.23 -18.64 1.80
N ASN A 20 11.02 -18.18 2.13
CA ASN A 20 9.81 -18.56 1.40
C ASN A 20 9.31 -17.41 0.55
N GLN A 21 8.77 -17.74 -0.63
CA GLN A 21 7.95 -16.80 -1.38
C GLN A 21 6.68 -16.44 -0.59
N MET A 22 6.24 -15.21 -0.80
CA MET A 22 5.04 -14.65 -0.18
C MET A 22 4.24 -13.86 -1.20
N ASP A 23 2.95 -14.14 -1.26
CA ASP A 23 1.95 -13.21 -1.77
C ASP A 23 1.30 -12.55 -0.56
N ALA A 24 1.64 -11.28 -0.35
CA ALA A 24 1.20 -10.55 0.83
C ALA A 24 -0.32 -10.40 0.83
N LYS A 25 -0.94 -10.56 2.00
CA LYS A 25 -2.38 -10.37 2.23
C LYS A 25 -2.68 -9.32 3.29
N TYR A 26 -1.70 -9.03 4.13
CA TYR A 26 -1.82 -8.15 5.29
C TYR A 26 -0.58 -7.26 5.44
N ILE A 27 -0.70 -6.22 6.26
CA ILE A 27 0.42 -5.43 6.78
C ILE A 27 0.38 -5.56 8.30
N THR A 28 1.50 -5.92 8.93
CA THR A 28 1.58 -6.04 10.39
C THR A 28 2.42 -4.90 10.94
N ILE A 29 1.86 -4.16 11.90
CA ILE A 29 2.53 -3.05 12.59
C ILE A 29 3.26 -3.57 13.83
N HIS A 30 4.50 -3.11 13.98
CA HIS A 30 5.37 -3.41 15.10
C HIS A 30 5.96 -2.14 15.72
N ASN A 31 6.42 -2.28 16.96
CA ASN A 31 7.28 -1.32 17.63
C ASN A 31 8.58 -2.02 17.97
N THR A 32 9.71 -1.39 17.65
CA THR A 32 11.04 -2.00 17.82
C THR A 32 11.41 -2.30 19.28
N ALA A 33 10.74 -1.66 20.24
CA ALA A 33 11.15 -1.60 21.64
C ALA A 33 12.61 -1.15 21.81
N ASN A 34 13.08 -0.28 20.91
CA ASN A 34 14.43 0.25 20.86
C ASN A 34 14.45 1.75 20.49
N ASP A 35 15.61 2.40 20.62
CA ASP A 35 15.85 3.81 20.28
C ASP A 35 16.84 4.00 19.11
N ALA A 36 16.96 3.00 18.25
CA ALA A 36 17.77 3.07 17.04
C ALA A 36 16.97 3.63 15.85
N SER A 37 17.69 4.26 14.91
CA SER A 37 17.18 4.70 13.59
C SER A 37 16.79 3.51 12.72
N ALA A 38 15.97 3.75 11.69
CA ALA A 38 15.57 2.75 10.69
C ALA A 38 16.78 2.14 9.98
N ASN A 39 17.79 2.96 9.65
CA ASN A 39 19.05 2.49 9.08
C ASN A 39 19.71 1.41 9.96
N ASN A 40 19.88 1.70 11.24
CA ASN A 40 20.56 0.79 12.17
C ASN A 40 19.74 -0.47 12.47
N GLU A 41 18.42 -0.36 12.57
CA GLU A 41 17.52 -1.50 12.70
C GLU A 41 17.68 -2.46 11.50
N VAL A 42 17.53 -1.96 10.27
CA VAL A 42 17.70 -2.79 9.06
C VAL A 42 19.12 -3.30 8.92
N GLN A 43 20.13 -2.46 9.12
CA GLN A 43 21.55 -2.85 9.03
C GLN A 43 21.88 -3.98 10.02
N TYR A 44 21.39 -3.91 11.26
CA TYR A 44 21.56 -4.99 12.21
C TYR A 44 20.83 -6.25 11.75
N MET A 45 19.56 -6.11 11.35
CA MET A 45 18.68 -7.20 10.96
C MET A 45 19.25 -8.01 9.79
N ILE A 46 19.74 -7.36 8.73
CA ILE A 46 20.23 -8.05 7.53
C ILE A 46 21.63 -8.68 7.70
N ASN A 47 22.42 -8.22 8.67
CA ASN A 47 23.80 -8.68 8.86
C ASN A 47 23.94 -9.80 9.91
N ASN A 48 23.02 -9.91 10.87
CA ASN A 48 23.05 -11.00 11.85
C ASN A 48 22.49 -12.30 11.27
N THR A 49 22.76 -13.44 11.92
CA THR A 49 22.35 -14.79 11.46
C THR A 49 21.09 -15.33 12.13
N ASN A 50 20.34 -14.49 12.85
CA ASN A 50 19.10 -14.91 13.51
C ASN A 50 17.96 -15.09 12.50
N GLN A 51 17.07 -16.05 12.74
CA GLN A 51 15.79 -16.18 12.02
C GLN A 51 14.75 -15.16 12.53
N VAL A 52 15.13 -13.89 12.44
CA VAL A 52 14.31 -12.72 12.79
C VAL A 52 14.55 -11.67 11.72
N SER A 53 13.46 -11.16 11.13
CA SER A 53 13.50 -10.21 10.02
C SER A 53 12.16 -9.51 9.86
N TYR A 54 12.18 -8.35 9.20
CA TYR A 54 11.00 -7.54 8.88
C TYR A 54 11.24 -6.79 7.57
N HIS A 55 10.17 -6.41 6.88
CA HIS A 55 10.30 -5.82 5.54
C HIS A 55 10.78 -4.38 5.60
N TYR A 56 10.20 -3.60 6.51
CA TYR A 56 10.51 -2.18 6.66
C TYR A 56 10.82 -1.82 8.11
N ALA A 57 11.78 -0.91 8.30
CA ALA A 57 11.87 -0.09 9.50
C ALA A 57 11.64 1.38 9.13
N ILE A 58 10.97 2.11 10.00
CA ILE A 58 10.57 3.50 9.78
C ILE A 58 10.92 4.33 11.00
N ASP A 59 11.67 5.39 10.77
CA ASP A 59 12.07 6.35 11.79
C ASP A 59 11.54 7.75 11.49
N ASP A 60 12.02 8.78 12.19
CA ASP A 60 11.54 10.15 12.06
C ASP A 60 11.91 10.82 10.73
N LYS A 61 12.73 10.16 9.89
CA LYS A 61 13.33 10.74 8.69
C LYS A 61 13.07 9.92 7.44
N GLU A 62 13.10 8.59 7.55
CA GLU A 62 13.10 7.72 6.38
C GLU A 62 12.39 6.38 6.59
N VAL A 63 12.12 5.72 5.46
CA VAL A 63 11.64 4.34 5.37
C VAL A 63 12.77 3.51 4.75
N VAL A 64 13.23 2.47 5.44
CA VAL A 64 14.30 1.58 4.97
C VAL A 64 13.75 0.17 4.77
N GLN A 65 13.94 -0.39 3.57
CA GLN A 65 13.53 -1.75 3.22
C GLN A 65 14.67 -2.74 3.38
N GLY A 66 14.46 -3.78 4.20
CA GLY A 66 15.43 -4.85 4.42
C GLY A 66 15.10 -6.17 3.72
N ILE A 67 13.82 -6.50 3.54
CA ILE A 67 13.37 -7.76 2.92
C ILE A 67 12.52 -7.47 1.67
N PRO A 68 12.74 -8.20 0.55
CA PRO A 68 11.88 -8.11 -0.63
C PRO A 68 10.43 -8.49 -0.33
N LEU A 69 9.45 -7.82 -0.94
CA LEU A 69 8.03 -8.05 -0.64
C LEU A 69 7.44 -9.33 -1.23
N ASN A 70 8.14 -9.96 -2.18
CA ASN A 70 7.79 -11.26 -2.73
C ASN A 70 8.34 -12.43 -1.89
N HIS A 71 8.97 -12.13 -0.75
CA HIS A 71 9.45 -13.11 0.21
C HIS A 71 8.90 -12.84 1.61
N ASN A 72 8.81 -13.88 2.41
CA ASN A 72 8.34 -13.81 3.79
C ASN A 72 9.38 -13.11 4.69
N ALA A 73 8.96 -12.68 5.89
CA ALA A 73 9.87 -12.30 6.97
C ALA A 73 9.49 -13.02 8.28
N TRP A 74 10.40 -13.05 9.24
CA TRP A 74 10.22 -13.69 10.55
C TRP A 74 10.00 -12.65 11.64
N HIS A 75 8.78 -12.14 11.76
CA HIS A 75 8.43 -11.02 12.65
C HIS A 75 7.21 -11.25 13.56
N CYS A 76 6.29 -12.17 13.24
CA CYS A 76 5.02 -12.37 13.96
C CYS A 76 5.04 -13.45 15.05
N GLY A 77 6.12 -14.24 15.15
CA GLY A 77 6.26 -15.26 16.19
C GLY A 77 5.22 -16.40 16.15
N ASP A 78 4.54 -16.60 15.01
CA ASP A 78 3.43 -17.53 14.84
C ASP A 78 3.75 -18.70 13.89
N GLY A 79 5.05 -19.02 13.77
CA GLY A 79 5.54 -20.13 12.96
C GLY A 79 5.46 -19.88 11.45
N SER A 80 5.41 -20.96 10.67
CA SER A 80 5.57 -20.95 9.20
C SER A 80 4.38 -21.52 8.43
N ALA A 81 3.24 -21.73 9.11
CA ALA A 81 2.01 -22.20 8.48
C ALA A 81 1.57 -21.26 7.34
N ALA A 82 0.90 -21.80 6.31
CA ALA A 82 0.57 -21.04 5.10
C ALA A 82 -0.27 -19.76 5.34
N ASN A 83 -1.02 -19.72 6.44
CA ASN A 83 -1.85 -18.57 6.84
C ASN A 83 -1.28 -17.78 8.02
N SER A 84 -0.04 -18.05 8.44
CA SER A 84 0.61 -17.29 9.51
C SER A 84 0.94 -15.86 9.05
N GLY A 85 1.01 -14.93 9.98
CA GLY A 85 1.46 -13.56 9.77
C GLY A 85 2.85 -13.51 9.16
N ASN A 86 3.78 -14.37 9.60
CA ASN A 86 5.11 -14.50 8.98
C ASN A 86 5.06 -14.85 7.48
N ARG A 87 4.00 -15.53 7.03
CA ARG A 87 3.85 -16.05 5.65
C ARG A 87 2.87 -15.27 4.79
N THR A 88 2.15 -14.31 5.37
CA THR A 88 1.07 -13.59 4.69
C THR A 88 1.08 -12.09 4.93
N SER A 89 2.01 -11.54 5.72
CA SER A 89 2.01 -10.12 6.07
C SER A 89 3.34 -9.41 5.84
N ILE A 90 3.24 -8.14 5.45
CA ILE A 90 4.37 -7.22 5.38
C ILE A 90 4.61 -6.64 6.77
N GLY A 91 5.65 -7.09 7.47
CA GLY A 91 6.10 -6.51 8.75
C GLY A 91 6.72 -5.11 8.60
N VAL A 92 6.15 -4.14 9.33
CA VAL A 92 6.60 -2.74 9.44
C VAL A 92 6.97 -2.42 10.89
N GLU A 93 8.25 -2.14 11.14
CA GLU A 93 8.79 -1.76 12.45
C GLU A 93 8.85 -0.24 12.62
N ILE A 94 8.19 0.29 13.65
CA ILE A 94 8.25 1.71 14.01
C ILE A 94 9.33 1.91 15.08
N CYS A 95 10.36 2.68 14.72
CA CYS A 95 11.55 2.96 15.52
C CYS A 95 11.27 3.89 16.71
N TYR A 96 12.24 4.01 17.62
CA TYR A 96 12.21 4.88 18.82
C TYR A 96 11.11 4.61 19.84
N SER A 97 10.43 3.48 19.73
CA SER A 97 9.31 3.16 20.61
C SER A 97 9.72 2.91 22.06
N LYS A 98 11.00 2.65 22.37
CA LYS A 98 11.45 2.43 23.76
C LYS A 98 11.30 3.70 24.61
N SER A 99 11.97 4.77 24.23
CA SER A 99 11.88 6.05 24.94
C SER A 99 10.70 6.91 24.46
N GLY A 100 10.23 6.71 23.23
CA GLY A 100 9.12 7.49 22.68
C GLY A 100 9.54 8.91 22.28
N GLY A 101 8.73 9.89 22.66
CA GLY A 101 8.98 11.30 22.40
C GLY A 101 8.75 11.73 20.95
N GLU A 102 9.29 12.90 20.59
CA GLU A 102 9.06 13.52 19.28
C GLU A 102 9.53 12.64 18.11
N ARG A 103 10.67 11.96 18.26
CA ARG A 103 11.19 11.04 17.24
C ARG A 103 10.25 9.88 16.97
N TYR A 104 9.71 9.26 18.02
CA TYR A 104 8.69 8.21 17.86
C TYR A 104 7.42 8.75 17.20
N THR A 105 6.96 9.94 17.63
CA THR A 105 5.75 10.56 17.08
C THR A 105 5.89 10.82 15.58
N LYS A 106 7.04 11.33 15.14
CA LYS A 106 7.35 11.52 13.72
C LYS A 106 7.48 10.19 12.97
N ALA A 107 8.10 9.18 13.57
CA ALA A 107 8.22 7.84 12.99
C ALA A 107 6.85 7.18 12.79
N GLU A 108 5.95 7.28 13.77
CA GLU A 108 4.58 6.75 13.67
C GLU A 108 3.76 7.51 12.62
N ALA A 109 3.91 8.84 12.52
CA ALA A 109 3.26 9.63 11.48
C ALA A 109 3.75 9.26 10.06
N LEU A 110 5.06 9.05 9.90
CA LEU A 110 5.63 8.59 8.62
C LEU A 110 5.17 7.16 8.29
N ALA A 111 5.14 6.27 9.28
CA ALA A 111 4.64 4.90 9.12
C ALA A 111 3.17 4.87 8.73
N THR A 112 2.33 5.74 9.32
CA THR A 112 0.91 5.89 8.98
C THR A 112 0.73 6.20 7.50
N LYS A 113 1.44 7.20 6.98
CA LYS A 113 1.42 7.58 5.56
C LYS A 113 1.93 6.47 4.65
N PHE A 114 3.03 5.82 5.04
CA PHE A 114 3.62 4.74 4.25
C PHE A 114 2.72 3.50 4.20
N ILE A 115 2.06 3.13 5.29
CA ILE A 115 1.12 2.00 5.31
C ILE A 115 -0.10 2.32 4.44
N ALA A 116 -0.65 3.54 4.53
CA ALA A 116 -1.74 3.96 3.64
C ALA A 116 -1.34 3.87 2.16
N GLN A 117 -0.11 4.26 1.83
CA GLN A 117 0.45 4.09 0.49
C GLN A 117 0.49 2.60 0.07
N LEU A 118 1.01 1.71 0.92
CA LEU A 118 1.07 0.28 0.63
C LEU A 118 -0.32 -0.33 0.41
N LEU A 119 -1.33 0.11 1.17
CA LEU A 119 -2.73 -0.30 0.97
C LEU A 119 -3.27 0.19 -0.37
N HIS A 120 -3.03 1.46 -0.69
CA HIS A 120 -3.48 2.08 -1.94
C HIS A 120 -2.90 1.37 -3.18
N GLU A 121 -1.59 1.12 -3.19
CA GLU A 121 -0.89 0.40 -4.27
C GLU A 121 -1.44 -1.01 -4.53
N ARG A 122 -2.10 -1.62 -3.54
CA ARG A 122 -2.62 -2.98 -3.58
C ARG A 122 -4.14 -3.05 -3.66
N ASN A 123 -4.80 -1.90 -3.74
CA ASN A 123 -6.26 -1.79 -3.64
C ASN A 123 -6.82 -2.51 -2.40
N TRP A 124 -6.13 -2.37 -1.26
CA TRP A 124 -6.55 -2.94 0.02
C TRP A 124 -7.27 -1.91 0.89
N GLY A 125 -8.16 -2.38 1.75
CA GLY A 125 -8.78 -1.59 2.81
C GLY A 125 -8.05 -1.73 4.15
N ILE A 126 -8.49 -0.94 5.12
CA ILE A 126 -7.91 -0.88 6.47
C ILE A 126 -7.99 -2.22 7.21
N GLU A 127 -8.92 -3.10 6.85
CA GLU A 127 -9.07 -4.44 7.43
C GLU A 127 -7.85 -5.35 7.20
N ARG A 128 -6.97 -4.98 6.26
CA ARG A 128 -5.70 -5.67 6.02
C ARG A 128 -4.57 -5.28 6.97
N VAL A 129 -4.78 -4.28 7.84
CA VAL A 129 -3.80 -3.86 8.85
C VAL A 129 -4.01 -4.64 10.14
N LYS A 130 -2.94 -5.30 10.61
CA LYS A 130 -2.89 -6.09 11.85
C LYS A 130 -1.80 -5.55 12.77
N LYS A 131 -1.93 -5.84 14.06
CA LYS A 131 -0.81 -5.73 15.02
C LYS A 131 -0.19 -7.10 15.22
N HIS A 132 1.08 -7.16 15.60
CA HIS A 132 1.74 -8.43 15.96
C HIS A 132 0.90 -9.24 16.97
N GLN A 133 0.31 -8.56 17.96
CA GLN A 133 -0.55 -9.19 18.96
C GLN A 133 -1.69 -10.04 18.37
N ASP A 134 -2.23 -9.70 17.19
CA ASP A 134 -3.31 -10.45 16.55
C ASP A 134 -2.85 -11.84 16.06
N TRP A 135 -1.54 -12.05 15.90
CA TRP A 135 -0.96 -13.29 15.38
C TRP A 135 -0.53 -14.26 16.47
N SER A 136 0.22 -13.78 17.46
CA SER A 136 0.85 -14.63 18.50
C SER A 136 0.52 -14.22 19.93
N GLY A 137 -0.28 -13.17 20.12
CA GLY A 137 -0.58 -12.61 21.45
C GLY A 137 0.54 -11.74 22.04
N LYS A 138 1.71 -11.63 21.40
CA LYS A 138 2.79 -10.74 21.87
C LYS A 138 2.29 -9.32 22.03
N TYR A 139 2.64 -8.66 23.14
CA TYR A 139 2.32 -7.26 23.39
C TYR A 139 3.12 -6.31 22.48
N CYS A 140 2.76 -6.28 21.20
CA CYS A 140 3.40 -5.47 20.17
C CYS A 140 2.33 -5.05 19.13
N PRO A 141 2.29 -3.77 18.70
CA PRO A 141 3.19 -2.65 18.99
C PRO A 141 3.01 -2.08 20.41
N HIS A 142 4.04 -2.24 21.26
CA HIS A 142 3.89 -2.07 22.72
C HIS A 142 3.47 -0.66 23.14
N ARG A 143 3.98 0.39 22.48
CA ARG A 143 3.69 1.78 22.83
C ARG A 143 2.28 2.17 22.40
N ILE A 144 1.90 1.82 21.18
CA ILE A 144 0.54 2.05 20.67
C ILE A 144 -0.49 1.36 21.58
N LEU A 145 -0.19 0.14 22.03
CA LEU A 145 -1.05 -0.60 22.95
C LEU A 145 -1.07 0.02 24.36
N ALA A 146 0.09 0.39 24.90
CA ALA A 146 0.19 0.98 26.24
C ALA A 146 -0.53 2.33 26.33
N GLU A 147 -0.53 3.10 25.24
CA GLU A 147 -1.21 4.40 25.15
C GLU A 147 -2.68 4.26 24.71
N GLY A 148 -3.18 3.04 24.44
CA GLY A 148 -4.57 2.80 24.02
C GLY A 148 -4.90 3.34 22.62
N ARG A 149 -3.90 3.58 21.77
CA ARG A 149 -4.04 4.33 20.51
C ARG A 149 -4.24 3.48 19.26
N TRP A 150 -4.42 2.16 19.38
CA TRP A 150 -4.56 1.28 18.22
C TRP A 150 -5.65 1.74 17.24
N GLN A 151 -6.85 2.06 17.74
CA GLN A 151 -7.93 2.56 16.89
C GLN A 151 -7.61 3.94 16.28
N ALA A 152 -6.94 4.81 17.03
CA ALA A 152 -6.53 6.12 16.52
C ALA A 152 -5.52 5.99 15.37
N VAL A 153 -4.59 5.05 15.46
CA VAL A 153 -3.64 4.75 14.38
C VAL A 153 -4.35 4.19 13.14
N LEU A 154 -5.31 3.26 13.31
CA LEU A 154 -6.11 2.77 12.17
C LEU A 154 -6.90 3.89 11.50
N ASN A 155 -7.51 4.79 12.29
CA ASN A 155 -8.23 5.94 11.75
C ASN A 155 -7.29 6.88 10.99
N ALA A 156 -6.09 7.12 11.50
CA ALA A 156 -5.08 7.94 10.82
C ALA A 156 -4.65 7.33 9.48
N ILE A 157 -4.41 6.01 9.42
CA ILE A 157 -4.11 5.31 8.17
C ILE A 157 -5.29 5.41 7.20
N GLN A 158 -6.52 5.22 7.68
CA GLN A 158 -7.71 5.31 6.85
C GLN A 158 -7.91 6.73 6.26
N MET A 159 -7.59 7.78 7.03
CA MET A 159 -7.63 9.16 6.52
C MET A 159 -6.62 9.36 5.40
N GLU A 160 -5.36 8.97 5.60
CA GLU A 160 -4.31 9.06 4.57
C GLU A 160 -4.68 8.25 3.31
N LEU A 161 -5.26 7.05 3.49
CA LEU A 161 -5.73 6.21 2.38
C LEU A 161 -6.85 6.88 1.59
N ASN A 162 -7.80 7.54 2.25
CA ASN A 162 -8.88 8.26 1.59
C ASN A 162 -8.35 9.46 0.79
N GLU A 163 -7.37 10.20 1.34
CA GLU A 163 -6.77 11.33 0.63
C GLU A 163 -6.00 10.86 -0.62
N LEU A 164 -5.30 9.73 -0.56
CA LEU A 164 -4.66 9.11 -1.74
C LEU A 164 -5.68 8.73 -2.82
N LYS A 165 -6.83 8.15 -2.43
CA LYS A 165 -7.89 7.80 -3.39
C LYS A 165 -8.51 9.03 -4.06
N LYS A 166 -8.85 10.06 -3.28
CA LYS A 166 -9.41 11.31 -3.82
C LYS A 166 -8.45 12.00 -4.78
N SER A 167 -7.16 12.02 -4.47
CA SER A 167 -6.17 12.65 -5.35
C SER A 167 -5.98 11.89 -6.66
N ASN A 168 -6.11 10.56 -6.66
CA ASN A 168 -6.17 9.76 -7.88
C ASN A 168 -7.44 10.03 -8.70
N GLU A 169 -8.62 10.02 -8.07
CA GLU A 169 -9.89 10.35 -8.74
C GLU A 169 -9.85 11.74 -9.38
N LYS A 170 -9.28 12.72 -8.66
CA LYS A 170 -9.11 14.08 -9.19
C LYS A 170 -8.17 14.08 -10.39
N LYS A 171 -7.05 13.37 -10.33
CA LYS A 171 -6.10 13.27 -11.45
C LYS A 171 -6.74 12.61 -12.67
N GLU A 172 -7.48 11.52 -12.49
CA GLU A 172 -8.23 10.87 -13.57
C GLU A 172 -9.29 11.81 -14.17
N SER A 173 -9.97 12.60 -13.33
CA SER A 173 -10.94 13.60 -13.79
C SER A 173 -10.30 14.78 -14.53
N GLU A 174 -9.08 15.18 -14.19
CA GLU A 174 -8.33 16.24 -14.89
C GLU A 174 -7.78 15.74 -16.25
N GLU A 175 -7.39 14.45 -16.31
CA GLU A 175 -7.00 13.77 -17.54
C GLU A 175 -8.21 13.52 -18.47
N MET A 176 -9.43 13.39 -17.91
CA MET A 176 -10.70 13.30 -18.63
C MET A 176 -11.39 14.66 -18.75
N GLN A 177 -11.05 15.42 -19.79
CA GLN A 177 -11.64 16.74 -20.00
C GLN A 177 -12.98 16.62 -20.74
N LYS A 178 -14.06 17.16 -20.17
CA LYS A 178 -15.33 17.29 -20.90
C LYS A 178 -15.14 18.25 -22.07
N VAL A 179 -15.58 17.83 -23.25
CA VAL A 179 -15.49 18.63 -24.48
C VAL A 179 -16.82 18.63 -25.20
N ASN A 180 -17.09 19.71 -25.91
CA ASN A 180 -18.23 19.81 -26.81
C ASN A 180 -17.78 19.43 -28.22
N ILE A 181 -18.47 18.47 -28.83
CA ILE A 181 -18.21 18.02 -30.20
C ILE A 181 -19.34 18.51 -31.09
N ILE A 182 -19.01 19.14 -32.22
CA ILE A 182 -20.01 19.56 -33.21
C ILE A 182 -19.93 18.59 -34.39
N ALA A 183 -21.03 17.89 -34.67
CA ALA A 183 -21.15 16.97 -35.79
C ALA A 183 -22.36 17.38 -36.65
N GLY A 184 -22.10 18.03 -37.79
CA GLY A 184 -23.14 18.71 -38.56
C GLY A 184 -23.72 19.89 -37.78
N THR A 185 -25.02 19.86 -37.50
CA THR A 185 -25.74 20.87 -36.69
C THR A 185 -25.98 20.43 -35.24
N LYS A 186 -25.56 19.21 -34.86
CA LYS A 186 -25.79 18.65 -33.51
C LYS A 186 -24.57 18.89 -32.62
N LEU A 187 -24.84 19.32 -31.39
CA LEU A 187 -23.86 19.38 -30.30
C LEU A 187 -23.90 18.05 -29.55
N ILE A 188 -22.74 17.45 -29.30
CA ILE A 188 -22.57 16.16 -28.63
C ILE A 188 -21.60 16.34 -27.47
N ASP A 189 -21.97 15.84 -26.30
CA ASP A 189 -21.08 15.81 -25.13
C ASP A 189 -20.03 14.71 -25.33
N GLY A 190 -18.76 15.12 -25.37
CA GLY A 190 -17.61 14.22 -25.50
C GLY A 190 -16.66 14.30 -24.31
N VAL A 191 -15.65 13.43 -24.33
CA VAL A 191 -14.54 13.46 -23.38
C VAL A 191 -13.22 13.41 -24.13
N ASN A 192 -12.29 14.28 -23.80
CA ASN A 192 -10.90 14.17 -24.22
C ASN A 192 -10.13 13.40 -23.15
N ILE A 193 -9.46 12.33 -23.55
CA ILE A 193 -8.62 11.51 -22.68
C ILE A 193 -7.25 11.47 -23.33
N ASN A 194 -6.23 12.03 -22.67
CA ASN A 194 -4.85 12.05 -23.15
C ASN A 194 -4.69 12.58 -24.59
N GLY A 195 -5.42 13.64 -24.94
CA GLY A 195 -5.37 14.26 -26.27
C GLY A 195 -6.25 13.57 -27.32
N VAL A 196 -6.88 12.44 -27.01
CA VAL A 196 -7.83 11.76 -27.89
C VAL A 196 -9.25 12.12 -27.47
N THR A 197 -10.03 12.66 -28.41
CA THR A 197 -11.44 12.99 -28.18
C THR A 197 -12.34 11.79 -28.48
N TYR A 198 -13.11 11.38 -27.48
CA TYR A 198 -14.12 10.33 -27.55
C TYR A 198 -15.51 10.96 -27.56
N ALA A 199 -16.41 10.36 -28.34
CA ALA A 199 -17.81 10.75 -28.41
C ALA A 199 -18.71 9.54 -28.17
N PRO A 200 -19.92 9.73 -27.63
CA PRO A 200 -20.94 8.69 -27.56
C PRO A 200 -21.24 8.11 -28.95
N VAL A 201 -20.89 6.84 -29.14
CA VAL A 201 -21.04 6.14 -30.43
C VAL A 201 -22.49 6.13 -30.93
N ARG A 202 -23.48 6.12 -30.03
CA ARG A 202 -24.91 6.17 -30.37
C ARG A 202 -25.27 7.50 -31.04
N GLU A 203 -24.82 8.62 -30.48
CA GLU A 203 -25.13 9.94 -31.04
C GLU A 203 -24.46 10.16 -32.40
N LEU A 204 -23.22 9.69 -32.55
CA LEU A 204 -22.54 9.71 -33.85
C LEU A 204 -23.22 8.77 -34.87
N SER A 205 -23.66 7.58 -34.44
CA SER A 205 -24.30 6.63 -35.35
C SER A 205 -25.64 7.13 -35.90
N GLU A 206 -26.41 7.87 -35.09
CA GLU A 206 -27.67 8.47 -35.52
C GLU A 206 -27.44 9.43 -36.69
N LEU A 207 -26.39 10.26 -36.62
CA LEU A 207 -26.00 11.18 -37.70
C LEU A 207 -25.58 10.44 -38.97
N LEU A 208 -25.02 9.25 -38.82
CA LEU A 208 -24.65 8.37 -39.94
C LEU A 208 -25.83 7.54 -40.46
N GLY A 209 -27.03 7.67 -39.86
CA GLY A 209 -28.19 6.85 -40.19
C GLY A 209 -28.01 5.36 -39.86
N LYS A 210 -27.10 5.05 -38.92
CA LYS A 210 -26.72 3.70 -38.52
C LYS A 210 -27.40 3.29 -37.23
N LYS A 211 -27.74 2.00 -37.12
CA LYS A 211 -28.20 1.41 -35.85
C LYS A 211 -27.02 0.91 -35.03
N VAL A 212 -27.07 1.11 -33.71
CA VAL A 212 -26.06 0.62 -32.77
C VAL A 212 -26.57 -0.57 -31.98
N GLU A 213 -25.81 -1.66 -32.03
CA GLU A 213 -25.99 -2.84 -31.19
C GLU A 213 -24.83 -2.96 -30.20
N TRP A 214 -25.14 -3.41 -28.99
CA TRP A 214 -24.17 -3.68 -27.93
C TRP A 214 -24.21 -5.15 -27.54
N ASP A 215 -23.06 -5.82 -27.56
CA ASP A 215 -22.88 -7.15 -27.03
C ASP A 215 -22.13 -7.09 -25.69
N GLN A 216 -22.85 -7.35 -24.60
CA GLN A 216 -22.30 -7.31 -23.24
C GLN A 216 -21.26 -8.40 -22.96
N LYS A 217 -21.32 -9.55 -23.64
CA LYS A 217 -20.39 -10.67 -23.40
C LYS A 217 -19.01 -10.36 -23.96
N THR A 218 -18.96 -9.73 -25.14
CA THR A 218 -17.71 -9.38 -25.82
C THR A 218 -17.29 -7.93 -25.61
N SER A 219 -18.15 -7.11 -24.98
CA SER A 219 -17.99 -5.67 -24.89
C SER A 219 -17.84 -5.00 -26.27
N THR A 220 -18.60 -5.49 -27.26
CA THR A 220 -18.51 -5.03 -28.65
C THR A 220 -19.66 -4.11 -29.02
N VAL A 221 -19.34 -2.99 -29.67
CA VAL A 221 -20.34 -2.11 -30.31
C VAL A 221 -20.32 -2.36 -31.81
N THR A 222 -21.48 -2.65 -32.42
CA THR A 222 -21.63 -2.81 -33.87
C THR A 222 -22.49 -1.68 -34.45
N LEU A 223 -22.03 -1.07 -35.54
CA LEU A 223 -22.81 -0.11 -36.32
C LEU A 223 -23.33 -0.79 -37.60
N LYS A 224 -24.65 -0.78 -37.80
CA LYS A 224 -25.32 -1.38 -38.97
C LYS A 224 -25.99 -0.33 -39.84
#